data_AF-A0A316AKF4-F1
#
_entry.id   AF-A0A316AKF4-F1
#
_cell.length_a   1.000
_cell.length_b   1.000
_cell.length_c   1.000
_cell.angle_alpha   90.00
_cell.angle_beta   90.00
_cell.angle_gamma   90.00
#
_symmetry.space_group_name_H-M   'P 1'
#
loop_
_entity.id
_entity.type
_entity.pdbx_description
1 polymer ?
#
loop_
_entity_poly.entity_id
_entity_poly.type
_entity_poly.pdbx_seq_one_letter_code
_entity_poly.pdbx_strand_id
1 'polypeptide(L)' 'MKSDRPQLAAMQQILREGDVIYIYKLDRLGRSLKHLLEMTSDFEKRGIGLVSINDHIDITTAQGRFIFNIFASLAEFEET' A
#
# COMPACT_ATOMS: atom_id res chain seq x y z
N MET A 1 -14.13 -5.37 -15.36
CA MET A 1 -14.63 -3.99 -15.20
C MET A 1 -13.45 -3.04 -15.21
N LYS A 2 -13.51 -1.98 -16.02
CA LYS A 2 -12.53 -0.88 -16.01
C LYS A 2 -12.57 -0.25 -14.61
N SER A 3 -11.46 -0.26 -13.89
CA SER A 3 -11.34 0.36 -12.56
C SER A 3 -11.66 1.87 -12.64
N ASP A 4 -12.54 2.41 -11.78
CA ASP A 4 -12.88 3.86 -11.74
C ASP A 4 -11.72 4.75 -11.23
N ARG A 5 -10.47 4.30 -11.35
CA ARG A 5 -9.28 5.01 -10.85
C ARG A 5 -8.23 5.12 -11.93
N PRO A 6 -8.50 5.85 -13.03
CA PRO A 6 -7.60 5.90 -14.18
C PRO A 6 -6.22 6.45 -13.80
N GLN A 7 -6.14 7.38 -12.85
CA GLN A 7 -4.86 7.93 -12.38
C GLN A 7 -4.06 6.93 -11.54
N LEU A 8 -4.72 6.11 -10.71
CA LEU A 8 -4.03 5.05 -9.97
C LEU A 8 -3.47 3.99 -10.94
N ALA A 9 -4.25 3.59 -11.93
CA ALA A 9 -3.82 2.65 -12.95
C ALA A 9 -2.63 3.21 -13.76
N ALA A 10 -2.70 4.48 -14.17
CA ALA A 10 -1.61 5.15 -14.88
C ALA A 10 -0.34 5.22 -14.02
N MET A 11 -0.45 5.55 -12.72
CA MET A 11 0.67 5.52 -11.78
C MET A 11 1.31 4.13 -11.73
N GLN A 12 0.52 3.08 -11.58
CA GLN A 12 1.03 1.70 -11.50
C GLN A 12 1.82 1.27 -12.75
N GLN A 13 1.48 1.81 -13.93
CA GLN A 13 2.17 1.54 -15.19
C GLN A 13 3.53 2.24 -15.31
N ILE A 14 3.75 3.35 -14.61
CA ILE A 14 5.01 4.10 -14.69
C ILE A 14 6.00 3.75 -13.58
N LEU A 15 5.52 3.10 -12.50
CA LEU A 15 6.34 2.73 -11.34
C LEU A 15 7.38 1.66 -11.68
N ARG A 16 8.59 1.86 -11.14
CA ARG A 16 9.78 1.03 -11.31
C ARG A 16 10.32 0.58 -9.95
N GLU A 17 11.14 -0.45 -9.97
CA GLU A 17 11.89 -0.87 -8.78
C GLU A 17 12.70 0.33 -8.23
N GLY A 18 12.64 0.52 -6.91
CA GLY A 18 13.28 1.64 -6.21
C GLY A 18 12.42 2.90 -6.08
N ASP A 19 11.29 3.01 -6.79
CA ASP A 19 10.37 4.13 -6.61
C ASP A 19 9.69 4.10 -5.24
N VAL A 20 9.29 5.27 -4.74
CA VAL A 20 8.55 5.41 -3.47
C VAL A 20 7.29 6.22 -3.68
N ILE A 21 6.14 5.64 -3.31
CA ILE A 21 4.84 6.30 -3.39
C ILE A 21 4.57 7.05 -2.10
N TYR A 22 4.38 8.37 -2.18
CA TYR A 22 3.94 9.18 -1.05
C TYR A 22 2.44 9.41 -1.09
N ILE A 23 1.76 9.13 0.01
CA ILE A 23 0.33 9.37 0.19
C ILE A 23 0.09 10.18 1.46
N TYR A 24 -1.03 10.91 1.49
CA TYR A 24 -1.38 11.68 2.69
C TYR A 24 -1.80 10.77 3.85
N LYS A 25 -2.67 9.80 3.59
CA LYS A 25 -3.17 8.79 4.53
C LYS A 25 -3.31 7.43 3.85
N LEU A 26 -3.11 6.35 4.58
CA LEU A 26 -3.26 4.96 4.10
C LEU A 26 -4.66 4.68 3.54
N ASP A 27 -5.69 5.22 4.20
CA ASP A 27 -7.10 5.06 3.80
C ASP A 27 -7.42 5.65 2.40
N ARG A 28 -6.56 6.51 1.85
CA ARG A 28 -6.76 7.15 0.53
C ARG A 28 -6.30 6.29 -0.63
N LEU A 29 -5.38 5.35 -0.38
CA LEU A 29 -4.87 4.49 -1.43
C LEU A 29 -5.84 3.34 -1.70
N GLY A 30 -6.35 2.66 -0.67
CA GLY A 30 -7.29 1.54 -0.79
C GLY A 30 -8.77 1.96 -0.90
N ARG A 31 -9.63 0.99 -1.25
CA ARG A 31 -11.10 1.10 -1.07
C ARG A 31 -11.57 0.34 0.17
N SER A 32 -10.69 -0.50 0.72
CA SER A 32 -10.82 -1.29 1.95
C SER A 32 -9.41 -1.58 2.48
N LEU A 33 -9.30 -2.05 3.72
CA LEU A 33 -8.03 -2.48 4.29
C LEU A 33 -7.40 -3.61 3.46
N LYS A 34 -8.18 -4.63 3.09
CA LYS A 34 -7.74 -5.71 2.20
C LYS A 34 -7.16 -5.20 0.88
N HIS A 35 -7.85 -4.30 0.19
CA HIS A 35 -7.35 -3.74 -1.06
C HIS A 35 -6.04 -2.96 -0.86
N LEU A 36 -5.91 -2.23 0.25
CA LEU A 36 -4.66 -1.55 0.60
C LEU A 36 -3.52 -2.56 0.83
N LEU A 37 -3.79 -3.64 1.55
CA LEU A 37 -2.81 -4.69 1.85
C LEU A 37 -2.32 -5.37 0.58
N GLU A 38 -3.25 -5.75 -0.31
CA GLU A 38 -2.96 -6.37 -1.61
C GLU A 38 -2.08 -5.47 -2.48
N MET A 39 -2.41 -4.19 -2.62
CA MET A 39 -1.60 -3.24 -3.39
C MET A 39 -0.21 -3.05 -2.80
N THR A 40 -0.14 -2.93 -1.47
CA THR A 40 1.13 -2.71 -0.80
C THR A 40 2.04 -3.94 -0.90
N SER A 41 1.49 -5.15 -0.83
CA SER A 41 2.22 -6.39 -1.08
C SER A 41 2.71 -6.50 -2.53
N ASP A 42 1.91 -6.07 -3.51
CA ASP A 42 2.36 -5.97 -4.91
C ASP A 42 3.54 -5.00 -5.06
N PHE A 43 3.45 -3.82 -4.45
CA PHE A 43 4.53 -2.84 -4.47
C PHE A 43 5.81 -3.37 -3.83
N GLU A 44 5.71 -4.02 -2.67
CA GLU A 44 6.88 -4.64 -2.01
C GLU A 44 7.55 -5.70 -2.90
N LYS A 45 6.76 -6.59 -3.53
CA LYS A 45 7.28 -7.62 -4.46
C LYS A 45 7.98 -7.02 -5.68
N ARG A 46 7.60 -5.80 -6.08
CA ARG A 46 8.19 -5.05 -7.18
C ARG A 46 9.35 -4.14 -6.74
N GLY A 47 9.72 -4.16 -5.45
CA GLY A 47 10.74 -3.27 -4.88
C GLY A 47 10.33 -1.80 -4.85
N ILE A 48 9.02 -1.52 -4.79
CA ILE A 48 8.44 -0.18 -4.70
C ILE A 48 8.10 0.11 -3.24
N GLY A 49 8.55 1.26 -2.73
CA GLY A 49 8.25 1.75 -1.40
C GLY A 49 6.93 2.50 -1.32
N LEU A 50 6.41 2.66 -0.10
CA LEU A 50 5.28 3.54 0.19
C LEU A 50 5.43 4.24 1.54
N VAL A 51 5.01 5.49 1.60
CA VAL A 51 5.07 6.34 2.78
C VAL A 51 3.74 7.07 2.95
N SER A 52 3.12 6.92 4.12
CA SER A 52 1.97 7.73 4.55
C SER A 52 2.44 8.87 5.44
N ILE A 53 2.18 10.10 4.99
CA ILE A 53 2.67 11.32 5.65
C ILE A 53 1.94 11.56 6.98
N ASN A 54 0.60 11.53 6.98
CA ASN A 54 -0.18 11.82 8.18
C ASN A 54 -0.12 10.68 9.20
N ASP A 55 -0.08 9.43 8.73
CA ASP A 55 -0.06 8.27 9.62
C ASP A 55 1.35 7.96 10.14
N HIS A 56 2.37 8.69 9.66
CA HIS A 56 3.78 8.50 9.99
C HIS A 56 4.25 7.04 9.77
N ILE A 57 3.73 6.41 8.71
CA ILE A 57 4.06 5.03 8.35
C ILE A 57 4.95 5.04 7.11
N ASP A 58 6.15 4.52 7.27
CA ASP A 58 7.12 4.33 6.20
C ASP A 58 7.47 2.85 6.05
N ILE A 59 6.84 2.18 5.09
CA ILE A 59 7.06 0.75 4.83
C ILE A 59 8.33 0.47 4.02
N THR A 60 9.14 1.49 3.71
CA THR A 60 10.52 1.27 3.24
C THR A 60 11.45 0.85 4.39
N THR A 61 11.05 1.13 5.63
CA THR A 61 11.77 0.73 6.85
C THR A 61 11.33 -0.64 7.38
N ALA A 62 12.21 -1.30 8.14
CA ALA A 62 11.87 -2.57 8.79
C ALA A 62 10.74 -2.42 9.80
N GLN A 63 10.71 -1.29 10.52
CA GLN A 63 9.70 -0.96 11.52
C GLN A 63 8.33 -0.75 10.86
N GLY A 64 8.28 0.01 9.75
CA GLY A 64 7.03 0.21 9.02
C GLY A 64 6.50 -1.07 8.42
N ARG A 65 7.35 -1.92 7.83
CA ARG A 65 6.94 -3.26 7.35
C ARG A 65 6.39 -4.13 8.47
N PHE A 66 7.00 -4.11 9.65
CA PHE A 66 6.51 -4.86 10.80
C PHE A 66 5.10 -4.41 11.22
N ILE A 67 4.88 -3.11 11.36
CA ILE A 67 3.57 -2.54 11.69
C ILE A 67 2.53 -2.91 10.62
N PHE A 68 2.90 -2.79 9.35
CA PHE A 68 2.04 -3.16 8.23
C PHE A 68 1.66 -4.65 8.25
N ASN A 69 2.60 -5.54 8.54
CA ASN A 69 2.34 -6.98 8.65
C ASN A 69 1.39 -7.32 9.82
N ILE A 70 1.48 -6.59 10.95
CA ILE A 70 0.50 -6.74 12.04
C ILE A 70 -0.90 -6.39 11.54
N PHE A 71 -1.06 -5.26 10.83
CA PHE A 71 -2.36 -4.90 10.26
C PHE A 71 -2.86 -5.93 9.24
N ALA A 72 -1.96 -6.52 8.46
CA ALA A 72 -2.30 -7.58 7.52
C ALA A 72 -2.87 -8.80 8.24
N SER A 73 -2.18 -9.29 9.27
CA SER A 73 -2.64 -10.43 10.07
C SER A 73 -3.95 -10.17 10.82
N LEU A 74 -4.16 -8.94 11.30
CA LEU A 74 -5.42 -8.56 11.94
C LEU A 74 -6.58 -8.53 10.93
N ALA A 75 -6.35 -7.99 9.73
CA ALA A 75 -7.36 -7.94 8.68
C ALA A 75 -7.80 -9.33 8.22
N GLU A 76 -6.87 -10.29 8.15
CA GLU A 76 -7.19 -11.69 7.86
C GLU A 76 -8.08 -12.32 8.94
N PHE A 77 -7.90 -11.94 10.21
CA PHE A 77 -8.69 -12.46 11.32
C PHE A 77 -10.13 -11.94 11.31
N GLU A 78 -10.35 -10.67 10.94
CA GLU A 78 -11.69 -10.05 10.88
C GLU A 78 -12.59 -10.54 9.74
N GLU A 79 -12.03 -11.23 8.73
CA GLU A 79 -12.82 -11.87 7.66
C GLU A 79 -13.46 -13.22 8.07
N THR A 80 -13.27 -13.66 9.32
CA THR A 80 -13.81 -14.93 9.89
C THR A 80 -15.05 -14.71 10.74
#